data_AF-A0A174KHK1-F1
#
_entry.id   AF-A0A174KHK1-F1
#
_cell.length_a   1.000
_cell.length_b   1.000
_cell.length_c   1.000
_cell.angle_alpha   90.00
_cell.angle_beta   90.00
_cell.angle_gamma   90.00
#
_symmetry.space_group_name_H-M   'P 1'
#
loop_
_entity.id
_entity.type
_entity.pdbx_description
1 polymer ?
#
loop_
_entity_poly.entity_id
_entity_poly.type
_entity_poly.pdbx_seq_one_letter_code
_entity_poly.pdbx_strand_id
1 'polypeptide(L)'
;MSGKENLTKIEFINQNVYHVRSTYVEVDGYPYLLELVDQITEETLLGGHGRDEVIKYITVHDFRLYVDILTGIYNRRYYEEQLRDMSHVSAAAMIDMDHFNAINDTYGHPVGDLALKQAAKAIKNCVKRTDSVVRFGGDEIFVVFGDIPFHMLQEKLEEIRSCVDKAVIPDYPQLKLSISIGGVYGPGQVSDLMEAADRLLFQVKREKAGLKIKEKMNERL
;
A
#
# COMPACT_ATOMS: atom_id res chain seq x y z
N MET A 1 -49.68 -3.46 -5.21
CA MET A 1 -49.03 -3.77 -6.51
C MET A 1 -47.71 -3.03 -6.52
N SER A 2 -46.65 -3.67 -6.03
CA SER A 2 -45.30 -3.08 -5.95
C SER A 2 -44.56 -3.43 -7.25
N GLY A 3 -43.91 -2.45 -7.87
CA GLY A 3 -43.32 -2.56 -9.20
C GLY A 3 -42.28 -3.68 -9.28
N LYS A 4 -42.37 -4.51 -10.33
CA LYS A 4 -41.27 -5.40 -10.76
C LYS A 4 -40.18 -4.51 -11.38
N GLU A 5 -39.38 -3.84 -10.55
CA GLU A 5 -38.29 -2.98 -11.00
C GLU A 5 -37.08 -3.82 -11.41
N ASN A 6 -36.55 -3.56 -12.61
CA ASN A 6 -35.28 -4.14 -13.05
C ASN A 6 -34.15 -3.43 -12.31
N LEU A 7 -33.31 -4.20 -11.62
CA LEU A 7 -32.14 -3.66 -10.92
C LEU A 7 -30.92 -3.83 -11.82
N THR A 8 -30.14 -2.76 -11.94
CA THR A 8 -28.83 -2.80 -12.59
C THR A 8 -27.78 -2.33 -11.59
N LYS A 9 -26.70 -3.10 -11.45
CA LYS A 9 -25.57 -2.77 -10.57
C LYS A 9 -24.25 -3.14 -11.24
N ILE A 10 -23.18 -2.48 -10.80
CA ILE A 10 -21.82 -2.82 -11.16
C ILE A 10 -21.17 -3.50 -9.95
N GLU A 11 -20.57 -4.66 -10.17
CA GLU A 11 -19.84 -5.40 -9.16
C GLU A 11 -18.35 -5.48 -9.51
N PHE A 12 -17.51 -5.29 -8.49
CA PHE A 12 -16.07 -5.40 -8.60
C PHE A 12 -15.64 -6.68 -7.89
N ILE A 13 -15.09 -7.63 -8.65
CA ILE A 13 -14.57 -8.88 -8.10
C ILE A 13 -13.12 -9.00 -8.56
N ASN A 14 -12.19 -8.90 -7.60
CA ASN A 14 -10.75 -8.76 -7.85
C ASN A 14 -10.44 -7.52 -8.74
N GLN A 15 -9.75 -7.70 -9.87
CA GLN A 15 -9.44 -6.65 -10.84
C GLN A 15 -10.45 -6.57 -12.01
N ASN A 16 -11.56 -7.32 -11.93
CA ASN A 16 -12.55 -7.42 -13.00
C ASN A 16 -13.83 -6.66 -12.63
N VAL A 17 -14.45 -6.07 -13.65
CA VAL A 17 -15.72 -5.34 -13.51
C VAL A 17 -16.83 -6.16 -14.16
N TYR A 18 -17.93 -6.34 -13.44
CA TYR A 18 -19.10 -7.06 -13.89
C TYR A 18 -20.31 -6.15 -13.89
N HIS A 19 -21.09 -6.21 -14.96
CA HIS A 19 -22.40 -5.60 -15.04
C HIS A 19 -23.44 -6.67 -14.73
N VAL A 20 -24.20 -6.48 -13.66
CA VAL A 20 -25.23 -7.43 -13.23
C VAL A 20 -26.60 -6.80 -13.47
N ARG A 21 -27.41 -7.49 -14.28
CA ARG A 21 -28.80 -7.14 -14.51
C ARG A 21 -29.70 -8.22 -13.92
N SER A 22 -30.55 -7.82 -12.99
CA SER A 22 -31.50 -8.72 -12.35
C SER A 22 -32.92 -8.38 -12.83
N THR A 23 -33.61 -9.38 -13.40
CA THR A 23 -34.98 -9.23 -13.93
C THR A 23 -35.86 -10.35 -13.41
N TYR A 24 -37.07 -9.99 -12.96
CA TYR A 24 -38.09 -10.97 -12.60
C TYR A 24 -38.77 -11.53 -13.85
N VAL A 25 -38.78 -12.85 -13.99
CA VAL A 25 -39.45 -13.58 -15.06
C VAL A 25 -40.41 -14.61 -14.48
N GLU A 26 -41.47 -14.93 -15.21
CA GLU A 26 -42.47 -15.92 -14.79
C GLU A 26 -42.50 -17.03 -15.84
N VAL A 27 -42.28 -18.28 -15.41
CA VAL A 27 -42.25 -19.46 -16.29
C VAL A 27 -43.22 -20.48 -15.69
N ASP A 28 -44.21 -20.90 -16.48
CA ASP A 28 -45.29 -21.81 -16.07
C ASP A 28 -46.02 -21.42 -14.76
N GLY A 29 -46.19 -20.12 -14.53
CA GLY A 29 -46.88 -19.57 -13.35
C GLY A 29 -46.02 -19.46 -12.09
N TYR A 30 -44.73 -19.79 -12.18
CA TYR A 30 -43.77 -19.65 -11.07
C TYR A 30 -42.82 -18.48 -11.29
N PRO A 31 -42.60 -17.60 -10.28
CA PRO A 31 -41.71 -16.47 -10.40
C PRO A 31 -40.25 -16.89 -10.19
N TYR A 32 -39.37 -16.43 -11.07
CA TYR A 32 -37.92 -16.59 -11.01
C TYR A 32 -37.23 -15.23 -11.06
N LEU A 33 -36.10 -15.11 -10.36
CA LEU A 33 -35.16 -14.01 -10.52
C LEU A 33 -34.05 -14.48 -11.47
N LEU A 34 -33.98 -13.86 -12.64
CA LEU A 34 -32.90 -14.10 -13.59
C LEU A 34 -31.81 -13.05 -13.36
N GLU A 35 -30.58 -13.49 -13.11
CA GLU A 35 -29.41 -12.63 -13.06
C GLU A 35 -28.55 -12.88 -14.30
N LEU A 36 -28.36 -11.82 -15.08
CA LEU A 36 -27.42 -11.80 -16.19
C LEU A 36 -26.17 -11.08 -15.70
N VAL A 37 -25.04 -11.78 -15.76
CA VAL A 37 -23.74 -11.27 -15.32
C VAL A 37 -22.85 -11.19 -16.54
N ASP A 38 -22.57 -9.97 -16.98
CA ASP A 38 -21.67 -9.70 -18.07
C ASP A 38 -20.33 -9.21 -17.51
N GLN A 39 -19.26 -9.93 -17.80
CA GLN A 39 -17.92 -9.39 -17.55
C GLN A 39 -17.66 -8.27 -18.55
N ILE A 40 -17.32 -7.08 -18.04
CA ILE A 40 -16.93 -5.97 -18.90
C ILE A 40 -15.50 -6.24 -19.35
N THR A 41 -15.35 -6.54 -20.65
CA THR A 41 -14.06 -6.81 -21.29
C THR A 41 -13.70 -5.69 -22.27
N GLU A 42 -12.47 -5.70 -22.77
CA GLU A 42 -11.97 -4.73 -23.74
C GLU A 42 -12.83 -4.67 -25.02
N GLU A 43 -13.36 -5.81 -25.47
CA GLU A 43 -14.18 -5.93 -26.68
C GLU A 43 -15.62 -5.41 -26.46
N THR A 44 -16.19 -5.60 -25.27
CA THR A 44 -17.54 -5.14 -24.91
C THR A 44 -17.66 -3.60 -24.91
N LEU A 45 -16.52 -2.90 -24.80
CA LEU A 45 -16.41 -1.45 -24.72
C LEU A 45 -16.32 -0.74 -26.09
N LEU A 46 -16.37 -1.46 -27.21
CA LEU A 46 -16.20 -0.91 -28.57
C LEU A 46 -17.45 -0.19 -29.13
N GLY A 47 -18.53 -0.12 -28.37
CA GLY A 47 -19.79 0.52 -28.77
C GLY A 47 -19.91 2.00 -28.35
N GLY A 48 -19.04 2.87 -28.85
CA GLY A 48 -19.26 4.33 -28.84
C GLY A 48 -18.80 5.08 -27.59
N HIS A 49 -17.75 5.88 -27.77
CA HIS A 49 -17.21 6.90 -26.84
C HIS A 49 -16.35 6.42 -25.66
N GLY A 50 -15.03 6.52 -25.85
CA GLY A 50 -14.13 7.16 -24.87
C GLY A 50 -13.64 6.33 -23.68
N ARG A 51 -13.01 5.17 -23.94
CA ARG A 51 -12.31 4.34 -22.94
C ARG A 51 -11.37 5.12 -22.01
N ASP A 52 -10.71 6.16 -22.53
CA ASP A 52 -9.74 6.98 -21.80
C ASP A 52 -10.35 8.01 -20.85
N GLU A 53 -11.65 8.31 -20.95
CA GLU A 53 -12.29 9.25 -20.02
C GLU A 53 -12.86 8.54 -18.81
N VAL A 54 -13.60 7.45 -18.97
CA VAL A 54 -14.27 6.78 -17.84
C VAL A 54 -13.30 6.01 -16.94
N ILE A 55 -12.37 5.24 -17.53
CA ILE A 55 -11.34 4.52 -16.75
C ILE A 55 -10.42 5.52 -16.06
N LYS A 56 -10.05 6.61 -16.73
CA LYS A 56 -9.26 7.69 -16.15
C LYS A 56 -10.05 8.43 -15.07
N TYR A 57 -11.35 8.65 -15.22
CA TYR A 57 -12.18 9.23 -14.16
C TYR A 57 -12.21 8.35 -12.92
N ILE A 58 -12.33 7.03 -13.06
CA ILE A 58 -12.37 6.11 -11.91
C ILE A 58 -10.97 5.94 -11.28
N THR A 59 -9.94 5.68 -12.09
CA THR A 59 -8.56 5.41 -11.60
C THR A 59 -7.76 6.66 -11.22
N VAL A 60 -7.99 7.83 -11.82
CA VAL A 60 -7.31 9.09 -11.43
C VAL A 60 -7.85 9.63 -10.12
N HIS A 61 -9.12 9.40 -9.81
CA HIS A 61 -9.66 9.74 -8.49
C HIS A 61 -8.98 8.86 -7.43
N ASP A 62 -8.90 7.54 -7.61
CA ASP A 62 -8.23 6.66 -6.65
C ASP A 62 -6.71 6.92 -6.52
N PHE A 63 -6.02 7.23 -7.62
CA PHE A 63 -4.59 7.55 -7.57
C PHE A 63 -4.30 8.80 -6.75
N ARG A 64 -5.04 9.90 -6.95
CA ARG A 64 -4.83 11.13 -6.16
C ARG A 64 -5.23 10.97 -4.69
N LEU A 65 -6.17 10.07 -4.40
CA LEU A 65 -6.66 9.83 -3.05
C LEU A 65 -5.71 8.97 -2.22
N TYR A 66 -5.04 8.01 -2.84
CA TYR A 66 -4.23 7.01 -2.14
C TYR A 66 -2.72 7.10 -2.36
N VAL A 67 -2.25 7.95 -3.27
CA VAL A 67 -0.81 8.13 -3.53
C VAL A 67 -0.33 9.46 -2.98
N ASP A 68 0.82 9.44 -2.31
CA ASP A 68 1.51 10.64 -1.85
C ASP A 68 2.14 11.36 -3.04
N ILE A 69 1.75 12.62 -3.26
CA ILE A 69 2.15 13.41 -4.44
C ILE A 69 3.66 13.66 -4.46
N LEU A 70 4.30 13.74 -3.29
CA LEU A 70 5.73 13.99 -3.20
C LEU A 70 6.54 12.77 -3.63
N THR A 71 6.22 11.61 -3.06
CA THR A 71 7.07 10.41 -3.12
C THR A 71 6.59 9.36 -4.13
N GLY A 72 5.32 9.39 -4.52
CA GLY A 72 4.70 8.43 -5.44
C GLY A 72 4.40 7.06 -4.83
N ILE A 73 4.68 6.86 -3.54
CA ILE A 73 4.24 5.69 -2.78
C ILE A 73 2.84 5.93 -2.18
N TYR A 74 2.21 4.91 -1.60
CA TYR A 74 0.89 5.08 -1.00
C TYR A 74 0.93 6.07 0.16
N ASN A 75 -0.16 6.78 0.41
CA ASN A 75 -0.29 7.70 1.54
C ASN A 75 -0.96 7.02 2.73
N ARG A 76 -0.93 7.67 3.90
CA ARG A 76 -1.57 7.17 5.12
C ARG A 76 -3.04 6.80 4.93
N ARG A 77 -3.79 7.51 4.08
CA ARG A 77 -5.20 7.20 3.82
C ARG A 77 -5.38 5.80 3.23
N TYR A 78 -4.48 5.37 2.34
CA TYR A 78 -4.49 4.01 1.81
C TYR A 78 -4.29 2.98 2.93
N TYR A 79 -3.40 3.25 3.89
CA TYR A 79 -3.28 2.39 5.06
C TYR A 79 -4.60 2.31 5.84
N GLU A 80 -5.19 3.46 6.21
CA GLU A 80 -6.39 3.50 7.06
C GLU A 80 -7.60 2.79 6.41
N GLU A 81 -7.77 2.96 5.10
CA GLU A 81 -8.95 2.47 4.39
C GLU A 81 -8.77 1.08 3.75
N GLN A 82 -7.55 0.69 3.37
CA GLN A 82 -7.30 -0.53 2.59
C GLN A 82 -6.47 -1.58 3.33
N LEU A 83 -5.48 -1.16 4.12
CA LEU A 83 -4.52 -2.10 4.73
C LEU A 83 -4.84 -2.42 6.18
N ARG A 84 -5.32 -1.44 6.95
CA ARG A 84 -5.42 -1.49 8.41
C ARG A 84 -6.05 -2.77 8.94
N ASP A 85 -7.12 -3.22 8.29
CA ASP A 85 -7.91 -4.36 8.72
C ASP A 85 -7.55 -5.70 8.04
N MET A 86 -6.53 -5.72 7.17
CA MET A 86 -6.05 -6.95 6.53
C MET A 86 -5.36 -7.88 7.53
N SER A 87 -5.64 -9.17 7.43
CA SER A 87 -5.08 -10.20 8.34
C SER A 87 -4.21 -11.25 7.62
N HIS A 88 -4.09 -11.17 6.29
CA HIS A 88 -3.36 -12.11 5.45
C HIS A 88 -2.02 -11.52 4.99
N VAL A 89 -1.18 -11.15 5.95
CA VAL A 89 0.17 -10.61 5.70
C VAL A 89 1.19 -11.40 6.51
N SER A 90 2.43 -11.49 6.02
CA SER A 90 3.49 -12.25 6.69
C SER A 90 4.33 -11.40 7.64
N ALA A 91 4.48 -10.11 7.32
CA ALA A 91 5.33 -9.20 8.09
C ALA A 91 4.96 -7.74 7.82
N ALA A 92 5.41 -6.86 8.72
CA ALA A 92 5.39 -5.42 8.51
C ALA A 92 6.65 -4.76 9.08
N ALA A 93 7.00 -3.58 8.57
CA ALA A 93 8.11 -2.79 9.07
C ALA A 93 7.76 -1.31 9.11
N MET A 94 8.16 -0.65 10.20
CA MET A 94 8.14 0.81 10.33
C MET A 94 9.56 1.32 10.13
N ILE A 95 9.69 2.30 9.24
CA ILE A 95 10.96 2.88 8.79
C ILE A 95 10.90 4.38 9.03
N ASP A 96 12.01 4.96 9.46
CA ASP A 96 12.14 6.40 9.61
C ASP A 96 13.53 6.87 9.16
N MET A 97 13.57 8.05 8.53
CA MET A 97 14.80 8.67 8.06
C MET A 97 15.60 9.29 9.21
N ASP A 98 16.81 8.79 9.41
CA ASP A 98 17.67 9.32 10.46
C ASP A 98 18.07 10.77 10.14
N HIS A 99 18.03 11.63 11.15
CA HIS A 99 18.46 13.03 11.06
C HIS A 99 17.73 13.87 10.00
N PHE A 100 16.51 13.49 9.59
CA PHE A 100 15.76 14.21 8.56
C PHE A 100 15.56 15.70 8.86
N ASN A 101 15.25 16.06 10.11
CA ASN A 101 15.17 17.47 10.52
C ASN A 101 16.48 18.22 10.32
N ALA A 102 17.63 17.60 10.59
CA ALA A 102 18.92 18.24 10.36
C ALA A 102 19.21 18.49 8.86
N ILE A 103 18.69 17.62 7.98
CA ILE A 103 18.74 17.85 6.53
C ILE A 103 17.92 19.08 6.16
N ASN A 104 16.69 19.19 6.68
CA ASN A 104 15.84 20.37 6.45
C ASN A 104 16.47 21.65 7.00
N ASP A 105 17.04 21.60 8.19
CA ASP A 105 17.64 22.78 8.84
C ASP A 105 18.91 23.24 8.11
N THR A 106 19.68 22.30 7.55
CA THR A 106 20.96 22.61 6.87
C THR A 106 20.78 23.01 5.40
N TYR A 107 19.89 22.34 4.68
CA TYR A 107 19.75 22.46 3.22
C TYR A 107 18.39 23.03 2.78
N GLY A 108 17.45 23.21 3.70
CA GLY A 108 16.09 23.64 3.43
C GLY A 108 15.15 22.51 3.04
N HIS A 109 13.86 22.75 3.22
CA HIS A 109 12.78 21.82 2.87
C HIS A 109 12.84 21.26 1.44
N PRO A 110 13.21 22.02 0.39
CA PRO A 110 13.30 21.46 -0.96
C PRO A 110 14.28 20.28 -1.07
N VAL A 111 15.37 20.29 -0.30
CA VAL A 111 16.36 19.21 -0.28
C VAL A 111 15.89 18.04 0.57
N GLY A 112 15.19 18.31 1.68
CA GLY A 112 14.49 17.26 2.43
C GLY A 112 13.45 16.52 1.58
N ASP A 113 12.70 17.25 0.76
CA ASP A 113 11.75 16.68 -0.20
C ASP A 113 12.46 15.76 -1.22
N LEU A 114 13.63 16.16 -1.72
CA LEU A 114 14.44 15.30 -2.59
C LEU A 114 14.95 14.07 -1.85
N ALA A 115 15.39 14.22 -0.60
CA ALA A 115 15.83 13.11 0.24
C ALA A 115 14.71 12.08 0.44
N LEU A 116 13.49 12.53 0.78
CA LEU A 116 12.30 11.67 0.90
C LEU A 116 11.98 10.94 -0.40
N LYS A 117 12.02 11.65 -1.53
CA LYS A 117 11.80 11.04 -2.85
C LYS A 117 12.80 9.92 -3.15
N GLN A 118 14.08 10.15 -2.86
CA GLN A 118 15.11 9.14 -3.11
C GLN A 118 14.98 7.95 -2.16
N ALA A 119 14.71 8.19 -0.86
CA ALA A 119 14.48 7.12 0.10
C ALA A 119 13.26 6.27 -0.29
N ALA A 120 12.12 6.90 -0.59
CA ALA A 120 10.91 6.19 -1.01
C ALA A 120 11.13 5.37 -2.30
N LYS A 121 11.82 5.94 -3.29
CA LYS A 121 12.18 5.24 -4.53
C LYS A 121 13.10 4.04 -4.27
N ALA A 122 14.11 4.20 -3.43
CA ALA A 122 15.03 3.13 -3.06
C ALA A 122 14.28 1.99 -2.35
N ILE A 123 13.44 2.31 -1.36
CA ILE A 123 12.61 1.33 -0.64
C ILE A 123 11.68 0.60 -1.62
N LYS A 124 10.97 1.33 -2.48
CA LYS A 124 10.00 0.75 -3.42
C LYS A 124 10.65 -0.20 -4.42
N ASN A 125 11.90 0.06 -4.83
CA ASN A 125 12.65 -0.81 -5.73
C ASN A 125 13.15 -2.11 -5.07
N CYS A 126 13.29 -2.13 -3.74
CA CYS A 126 13.82 -3.29 -3.02
C CYS A 126 12.70 -4.24 -2.53
N VAL A 127 11.42 -3.90 -2.74
CA VAL A 127 10.24 -4.72 -2.38
C VAL A 127 9.48 -5.24 -3.61
N LYS A 128 8.64 -6.27 -3.43
CA LYS A 128 7.84 -6.85 -4.52
C LYS A 128 6.64 -5.96 -4.87
N ARG A 129 6.04 -6.20 -6.04
CA ARG A 129 4.79 -5.54 -6.46
C ARG A 129 3.61 -5.84 -5.52
N THR A 130 3.62 -7.01 -4.89
CA THR A 130 2.62 -7.45 -3.91
C THR A 130 2.77 -6.78 -2.54
N ASP A 131 3.90 -6.12 -2.29
CA ASP A 131 4.16 -5.43 -1.03
C ASP A 131 3.67 -3.99 -1.12
N SER A 132 3.12 -3.50 -0.01
CA SER A 132 2.64 -2.12 0.10
C SER A 132 3.68 -1.26 0.79
N VAL A 133 3.99 -0.11 0.21
CA VAL A 133 4.89 0.90 0.78
C VAL A 133 4.07 2.16 0.96
N VAL A 134 3.99 2.65 2.19
CA VAL A 134 3.10 3.71 2.60
C VAL A 134 3.91 4.80 3.30
N ARG A 135 3.80 6.05 2.86
CA ARG A 135 4.24 7.21 3.63
C ARG A 135 3.23 7.44 4.76
N PHE A 136 3.62 7.05 5.96
CA PHE A 136 2.75 7.05 7.14
C PHE A 136 2.76 8.42 7.85
N GLY A 137 3.94 9.03 7.92
CA GLY A 137 4.17 10.35 8.52
C GLY A 137 4.98 11.27 7.61
N GLY A 138 5.63 12.28 8.20
CA GLY A 138 6.48 13.21 7.45
C GLY A 138 7.64 12.49 6.77
N ASP A 139 8.41 11.78 7.56
CA ASP A 139 9.61 10.99 7.22
C ASP A 139 9.49 9.50 7.60
N GLU A 140 8.30 9.10 8.04
CA GLU A 140 7.97 7.72 8.41
C GLU A 140 7.35 6.96 7.23
N ILE A 141 7.88 5.77 6.97
CA ILE A 141 7.44 4.87 5.91
C ILE A 141 7.08 3.52 6.51
N PHE A 142 5.87 3.06 6.25
CA PHE A 142 5.37 1.76 6.65
C PHE A 142 5.36 0.80 5.46
N VAL A 143 5.91 -0.40 5.67
CA VAL A 143 5.97 -1.45 4.64
C VAL A 143 5.20 -2.67 5.12
N VAL A 144 4.29 -3.17 4.29
CA VAL A 144 3.52 -4.39 4.52
C VAL A 144 3.95 -5.44 3.51
N PHE A 145 4.43 -6.58 4.00
CA PHE A 145 4.88 -7.70 3.18
C PHE A 145 3.75 -8.72 3.07
N GLY A 146 3.23 -8.90 1.85
CA GLY A 146 2.13 -9.84 1.60
C GLY A 146 2.56 -11.29 1.78
N ASP A 147 3.74 -11.63 1.27
CA ASP A 147 4.35 -12.96 1.42
C ASP A 147 5.89 -12.86 1.44
N ILE A 148 6.44 -13.10 2.62
CA ILE A 148 7.88 -13.20 2.87
C ILE A 148 8.12 -14.26 3.95
N PRO A 149 9.09 -15.17 3.80
CA PRO A 149 9.51 -16.08 4.88
C PRO A 149 10.30 -15.35 5.97
N PHE A 150 10.20 -15.80 7.23
CA PHE A 150 10.90 -15.17 8.35
C PHE A 150 12.40 -14.98 8.14
N HIS A 151 13.08 -16.03 7.68
CA HIS A 151 14.53 -16.00 7.45
C HIS A 151 14.96 -14.98 6.38
N MET A 152 14.05 -14.62 5.45
CA MET A 152 14.31 -13.61 4.42
C MET A 152 14.01 -12.19 4.88
N LEU A 153 13.21 -12.01 5.94
CA LEU A 153 12.80 -10.68 6.39
C LEU A 153 14.02 -9.83 6.79
N GLN A 154 14.96 -10.41 7.54
CA GLN A 154 16.15 -9.69 7.96
C GLN A 154 17.01 -9.26 6.78
N GLU A 155 17.26 -10.17 5.84
CA GLU A 155 18.02 -9.86 4.63
C GLU A 155 17.33 -8.77 3.81
N LYS A 156 16.00 -8.85 3.64
CA LYS A 156 15.21 -7.85 2.92
C LYS A 156 15.27 -6.47 3.58
N LEU A 157 15.16 -6.39 4.90
CA LEU A 157 15.24 -5.11 5.60
C LEU A 157 16.65 -4.53 5.54
N GLU A 158 17.70 -5.36 5.63
CA GLU A 158 19.09 -4.90 5.47
C GLU A 158 19.38 -4.45 4.02
N GLU A 159 18.82 -5.15 3.03
CA GLU A 159 18.85 -4.72 1.63
C GLU A 159 18.24 -3.34 1.48
N ILE A 160 17.04 -3.10 2.05
CA ILE A 160 16.39 -1.78 2.04
C ILE A 160 17.30 -0.71 2.64
N ARG A 161 17.93 -0.97 3.79
CA ARG A 161 18.90 -0.03 4.41
C ARG A 161 20.07 0.26 3.49
N SER A 162 20.65 -0.77 2.88
CA SER A 162 21.75 -0.61 1.93
C SER A 162 21.34 0.15 0.66
N CYS A 163 20.12 -0.08 0.15
CA CYS A 163 19.55 0.63 -0.99
C CYS A 163 19.44 2.14 -0.69
N VAL A 164 18.97 2.50 0.50
CA VAL A 164 18.82 3.91 0.93
C VAL A 164 20.17 4.57 1.19
N ASP A 165 21.11 3.88 1.84
CA ASP A 165 22.48 4.39 2.09
C ASP A 165 23.25 4.72 0.79
N LYS A 166 22.99 3.92 -0.26
CA LYS A 166 23.56 4.12 -1.59
C LYS A 166 22.78 5.11 -2.45
N ALA A 167 21.61 5.57 -2.01
CA ALA A 167 20.81 6.51 -2.79
C ALA A 167 21.54 7.86 -2.89
N VAL A 168 21.63 8.37 -4.11
CA VAL A 168 22.28 9.66 -4.40
C VAL A 168 21.21 10.70 -4.67
N ILE A 169 21.31 11.82 -3.97
CA ILE A 169 20.45 12.98 -4.22
C ILE A 169 21.10 13.81 -5.34
N PRO A 170 20.41 14.07 -6.46
CA PRO A 170 20.90 14.98 -7.49
C PRO A 170 21.33 16.32 -6.88
N ASP A 171 22.43 16.87 -7.36
CA ASP A 171 23.05 18.12 -6.88
C ASP A 171 23.63 18.08 -5.45
N TYR A 172 23.36 17.03 -4.66
CA TYR A 172 23.88 16.82 -3.31
C TYR A 172 24.53 15.43 -3.13
N PRO A 173 25.57 15.07 -3.91
CA PRO A 173 26.16 13.72 -3.88
C PRO A 173 26.86 13.35 -2.57
N GLN A 174 27.18 14.35 -1.74
CA GLN A 174 27.81 14.18 -0.43
C GLN A 174 26.79 13.87 0.68
N LEU A 175 25.50 14.16 0.44
CA LEU A 175 24.45 13.96 1.42
C LEU A 175 24.11 12.46 1.50
N LYS A 176 24.45 11.85 2.63
CA LYS A 176 24.15 10.44 2.91
C LYS A 176 22.82 10.32 3.62
N LEU A 177 21.99 9.41 3.12
CA LEU A 177 20.73 9.04 3.73
C LEU A 177 20.94 7.79 4.56
N SER A 178 20.34 7.74 5.74
CA SER A 178 20.26 6.51 6.52
C SER A 178 18.86 6.39 7.12
N ILE A 179 18.50 5.15 7.44
CA ILE A 179 17.20 4.82 8.00
C ILE A 179 17.34 3.85 9.17
N SER A 180 16.44 4.03 10.13
CA SER A 180 16.18 3.11 11.23
C SER A 180 14.94 2.28 10.92
N ILE A 181 14.96 0.98 11.23
CA ILE A 181 13.86 0.05 10.91
C ILE A 181 13.47 -0.81 12.12
N GLY A 182 12.17 -0.81 12.46
CA GLY A 182 11.55 -1.82 13.32
C GLY A 182 10.70 -2.80 12.50
N GLY A 183 11.06 -4.08 12.47
CA GLY A 183 10.38 -5.12 11.70
C GLY A 183 9.68 -6.17 12.58
N VAL A 184 8.50 -6.61 12.17
CA VAL A 184 7.74 -7.67 12.85
C VAL A 184 7.35 -8.73 11.85
N TYR A 185 7.64 -9.98 12.18
CA TYR A 185 7.17 -11.15 11.44
C TYR A 185 6.07 -11.87 12.20
N GLY A 186 5.07 -12.38 11.50
CA GLY A 186 4.06 -13.26 12.07
C GLY A 186 2.64 -12.90 11.64
N PRO A 187 1.69 -13.81 11.85
CA PRO A 187 0.30 -13.58 11.50
C PRO A 187 -0.30 -12.48 12.38
N GLY A 188 -1.22 -11.70 11.83
CA GLY A 188 -1.94 -10.69 12.57
C GLY A 188 -2.62 -9.68 11.66
N GLN A 189 -3.48 -8.87 12.26
CA GLN A 189 -4.02 -7.70 11.60
C GLN A 189 -2.88 -6.70 11.35
N VAL A 190 -2.89 -6.02 10.20
CA VAL A 190 -1.86 -5.04 9.83
C VAL A 190 -1.73 -3.93 10.88
N SER A 191 -2.85 -3.49 11.48
CA SER A 191 -2.87 -2.56 12.61
C SER A 191 -1.98 -3.01 13.79
N ASP A 192 -2.13 -4.26 14.25
CA ASP A 192 -1.32 -4.83 15.34
C ASP A 192 0.17 -4.88 14.98
N LEU A 193 0.46 -5.26 13.73
CA LEU A 193 1.83 -5.34 13.22
C LEU A 193 2.46 -3.95 13.11
N MET A 194 1.67 -2.94 12.71
CA MET A 194 2.09 -1.54 12.65
C MET A 194 2.50 -1.05 14.05
N GLU A 195 1.65 -1.24 15.06
CA GLU A 195 1.98 -0.84 16.43
C GLU A 195 3.21 -1.56 16.98
N ALA A 196 3.35 -2.85 16.68
CA ALA A 196 4.51 -3.63 17.13
C ALA A 196 5.80 -3.19 16.42
N ALA A 197 5.73 -2.88 15.12
CA ALA A 197 6.85 -2.37 14.34
C ALA A 197 7.28 -0.98 14.80
N ASP A 198 6.33 -0.09 15.11
CA ASP A 198 6.59 1.24 15.66
C ASP A 198 7.31 1.18 17.01
N ARG A 199 6.85 0.31 17.93
CA ARG A 199 7.54 0.07 19.21
C ARG A 199 8.98 -0.40 19.03
N LEU A 200 9.25 -1.23 18.01
CA LEU A 200 10.61 -1.68 17.71
C LEU A 200 11.46 -0.55 17.11
N LEU A 201 10.90 0.26 16.21
CA LEU A 201 11.58 1.41 15.63
C LEU A 201 12.00 2.41 16.73
N PHE A 202 11.13 2.67 17.69
CA PHE A 202 11.47 3.52 18.84
C PHE A 202 12.67 2.97 19.62
N GLN A 203 12.74 1.66 19.85
CA GLN A 203 13.90 1.03 20.50
C GLN A 203 15.17 1.15 19.65
N VAL A 204 15.06 0.96 18.33
CA VAL A 204 16.17 1.10 17.39
C VAL A 204 16.77 2.50 17.46
N LYS A 205 15.94 3.54 17.45
CA LYS A 205 16.39 4.93 17.56
C LYS A 205 17.06 5.22 18.90
N ARG A 206 16.54 4.67 20.00
CA ARG A 206 17.14 4.85 21.34
C ARG A 206 18.50 4.17 21.47
N GLU A 207 18.66 2.99 20.89
CA GLU A 207 19.88 2.20 20.99
C GLU A 207 20.87 2.48 19.86
N LYS A 208 20.47 3.23 18.83
CA LYS A 208 21.23 3.47 17.59
C LYS A 208 21.65 2.16 16.90
N ALA A 209 20.80 1.14 17.00
CA ALA A 209 21.04 -0.19 16.44
C ALA A 209 20.78 -0.26 14.92
N GLY A 210 20.03 0.71 14.38
CA GLY A 210 19.66 0.79 12.97
C GLY A 210 18.61 -0.21 12.48
N LEU A 211 18.56 -1.44 13.01
CA LEU A 211 17.56 -2.45 12.67
C LEU A 211 17.24 -3.32 13.88
N LYS A 212 15.95 -3.58 14.13
CA LYS A 212 15.49 -4.65 15.03
C LYS A 212 14.33 -5.40 14.41
N ILE A 213 14.33 -6.71 14.63
CA ILE A 213 13.27 -7.60 14.15
C ILE A 213 12.76 -8.45 15.32
N LYS A 214 11.45 -8.65 15.37
CA LYS A 214 10.82 -9.59 16.31
C LYS A 214 9.87 -10.53 15.58
N GLU A 215 9.88 -11.79 15.98
CA GLU A 215 8.83 -12.73 15.62
C GLU A 215 7.67 -12.62 16.63
N LYS A 216 6.46 -12.36 16.14
CA LYS A 216 5.21 -12.45 16.89
C LYS A 216 4.86 -13.94 16.99
N MET A 217 5.25 -14.57 18.10
CA MET A 217 4.77 -15.90 18.41
C MET A 217 3.25 -15.85 18.60
N ASN A 218 2.53 -16.80 17.99
CA ASN A 218 1.12 -17.00 18.29
C ASN A 218 0.98 -17.22 19.80
N GLU A 219 0.38 -16.27 20.52
CA GLU A 219 -0.26 -16.57 21.79
C GLU A 219 -1.42 -17.52 21.46
N ARG A 220 -1.13 -18.82 21.47
CA ARG A 220 -2.17 -19.84 21.48
C ARG A 220 -2.92 -19.67 22.80
N LEU A 221 -4.15 -19.15 22.71
CA LEU A 221 -5.21 -19.37 23.69
C LEU A 221 -5.44 -20.87 23.90
#